data_AF-E6UVQ0-F1
#
_entry.id   AF-E6UVQ0-F1
#
_cell.length_a   1.000
_cell.length_b   1.000
_cell.length_c   1.000
_cell.angle_alpha   90.00
_cell.angle_beta   90.00
_cell.angle_gamma   90.00
#
_symmetry.space_group_name_H-M   'P 1'
#
loop_
_entity.id
_entity.type
_entity.pdbx_description
1 polymer ?
#
loop_
_entity_poly.entity_id
_entity_poly.type
_entity_poly.pdbx_seq_one_letter_code
_entity_poly.pdbx_strand_id
1 'polypeptide(L)'
;MRCAELARIIGVLLLVSALGACSAVKLAYNNLPEVSYWWLDGYFDFDSTQTPKVRDELAQLLAWHRQNELPKVITLLQEAQGLAPGEVTPAQACKFADSIRERLLAAVERAEPATTDLALTLSESQLQQLERKYAKLNNDYRKDWLDRTPAQVQEKRYDQFLDRMEDFYGRLTSEQRDLLKQQVAQSVFSPQLADAERRKRQQEALAMLRGFATKKPSPAEARAALHAYLLRIAEPPPGPWRDQQQALLEEGCRNLAALHNGTSASQREQAVRRLQAYQSDLRQLVVATR
;
A
#
# COMPACT_ATOMS: atom_id res chain seq x y z
N MET A 1 -4.26 52.10 13.91
CA MET A 1 -4.09 50.81 14.63
C MET A 1 -4.91 49.66 14.04
N ARG A 2 -6.19 49.84 13.68
CA ARG A 2 -7.03 48.77 13.08
C ARG A 2 -6.54 48.21 11.72
N CYS A 3 -5.89 49.03 10.88
CA CYS A 3 -5.35 48.55 9.59
C CYS A 3 -4.09 47.67 9.75
N ALA A 4 -3.30 47.86 10.82
CA ALA A 4 -2.10 47.06 11.08
C ALA A 4 -2.45 45.67 11.66
N GLU A 5 -3.53 45.59 12.44
CA GLU A 5 -4.12 44.34 12.94
C GLU A 5 -4.72 43.51 11.79
N LEU A 6 -5.46 44.14 10.87
CA LEU A 6 -6.02 43.48 9.68
C LEU A 6 -4.92 42.97 8.72
N ALA A 7 -3.84 43.74 8.52
CA ALA A 7 -2.71 43.32 7.70
C ALA A 7 -1.96 42.12 8.30
N ARG A 8 -1.86 42.03 9.63
CA ARG A 8 -1.29 40.87 10.34
C ARG A 8 -2.16 39.63 10.21
N ILE A 9 -3.48 39.77 10.35
CA ILE A 9 -4.43 38.65 10.21
C ILE A 9 -4.45 38.14 8.76
N ILE A 10 -4.47 39.04 7.76
CA ILE A 10 -4.39 38.68 6.35
C ILE A 10 -3.03 38.03 6.04
N GLY A 11 -1.92 38.54 6.60
CA GLY A 11 -0.59 37.95 6.46
C GLY A 11 -0.50 36.54 7.04
N VAL A 12 -1.06 36.29 8.22
CA VAL A 12 -1.10 34.96 8.86
C VAL A 12 -2.02 34.02 8.09
N LEU A 13 -3.19 34.47 7.63
CA LEU A 13 -4.09 33.66 6.79
C LEU A 13 -3.46 33.33 5.45
N LEU A 14 -2.72 34.25 4.81
CA LEU A 14 -1.95 33.99 3.59
C LEU A 14 -0.79 33.02 3.85
N LEU A 15 -0.11 33.12 4.99
CA LEU A 15 0.94 32.18 5.39
C LEU A 15 0.40 30.78 5.69
N VAL A 16 -0.76 30.69 6.36
CA VAL A 16 -1.46 29.40 6.62
C VAL A 16 -2.06 28.84 5.33
N SER A 17 -2.49 29.69 4.39
CA SER A 17 -2.92 29.26 3.05
C SER A 17 -1.75 28.76 2.21
N ALA A 18 -0.58 29.38 2.35
CA ALA A 18 0.67 28.92 1.75
C ALA A 18 1.19 27.61 2.38
N LEU A 19 0.94 27.40 3.68
CA LEU A 19 1.20 26.14 4.39
C LEU A 19 0.13 25.07 4.11
N GLY A 20 -1.08 25.47 3.72
CA GLY A 20 -2.18 24.61 3.30
C GLY A 20 -1.99 23.93 1.94
N ALA A 21 -0.90 24.26 1.24
CA ALA A 21 -0.49 23.61 -0.02
C ALA A 21 0.39 22.37 0.18
N CYS A 22 0.75 22.02 1.43
CA CYS A 22 1.35 20.73 1.74
C CYS A 22 0.27 19.65 1.68
N SER A 23 0.01 19.13 0.48
CA SER A 23 -0.74 17.89 0.35
C SER A 23 -0.14 16.84 1.30
N ALA A 24 -0.99 16.23 2.13
CA ALA A 24 -0.59 15.16 3.03
C ALA A 24 0.14 14.04 2.28
N VAL A 25 -0.18 13.84 1.00
CA VAL A 25 0.52 12.91 0.09
C VAL A 25 1.98 13.30 -0.06
N LYS A 26 2.31 14.59 -0.27
CA LYS A 26 3.70 15.04 -0.42
C LYS A 26 4.48 14.92 0.87
N LEU A 27 3.86 15.31 1.99
CA LEU A 27 4.48 15.20 3.30
C LEU A 27 4.79 13.73 3.62
N ALA A 28 3.80 12.84 3.45
CA ALA A 28 3.99 11.41 3.64
C ALA A 28 5.07 10.86 2.71
N TYR A 29 4.99 11.17 1.40
CA TYR A 29 5.91 10.66 0.39
C TYR A 29 7.37 11.07 0.65
N ASN A 30 7.62 12.34 0.97
CA ASN A 30 8.98 12.83 1.23
C ASN A 30 9.58 12.28 2.52
N ASN A 31 8.76 11.86 3.48
CA ASN A 31 9.21 11.24 4.73
C ASN A 31 9.21 9.70 4.68
N LEU A 32 8.87 9.08 3.54
CA LEU A 32 8.84 7.62 3.40
C LEU A 32 10.15 6.94 3.81
N PRO A 33 11.36 7.43 3.48
CA PRO A 33 12.59 6.77 3.88
C PRO A 33 12.74 6.68 5.40
N GLU A 34 12.41 7.76 6.13
CA GLU A 34 12.47 7.78 7.59
C GLU A 34 11.42 6.85 8.20
N VAL A 35 10.17 6.93 7.73
CA VAL A 35 9.08 6.09 8.22
C VAL A 35 9.35 4.61 7.94
N SER A 36 9.82 4.28 6.73
CA SER A 36 10.20 2.93 6.33
C SER A 36 11.37 2.41 7.14
N TYR A 37 12.36 3.25 7.47
CA TYR A 37 13.45 2.86 8.35
C TYR A 37 12.93 2.44 9.72
N TRP A 38 12.17 3.30 10.42
CA TRP A 38 11.65 2.96 11.75
C TRP A 38 10.73 1.75 11.73
N TRP A 39 9.97 1.58 10.65
CA TRP A 39 9.16 0.39 10.46
C TRP A 39 10.02 -0.87 10.37
N LEU A 40 11.03 -0.88 9.50
CA LEU A 40 11.96 -2.02 9.32
C LEU A 40 12.81 -2.29 10.56
N ASP A 41 13.28 -1.24 11.23
CA ASP A 41 14.03 -1.32 12.47
C ASP A 41 13.21 -2.02 13.57
N GLY A 42 11.91 -1.74 13.64
CA GLY A 42 10.99 -2.48 14.50
C GLY A 42 10.85 -3.98 14.19
N TYR A 43 11.36 -4.48 13.06
CA TYR A 43 11.45 -5.91 12.74
C TYR A 43 12.83 -6.49 13.03
N PHE A 44 13.90 -5.75 12.74
CA PHE A 44 15.26 -6.29 12.70
C PHE A 44 16.19 -5.76 13.78
N ASP A 45 15.90 -4.61 14.41
CA ASP A 45 16.77 -3.94 15.38
C ASP A 45 18.17 -3.72 14.77
N PHE A 46 18.25 -2.78 13.81
CA PHE A 46 19.44 -2.61 12.99
C PHE A 46 20.62 -2.07 13.81
N ASP A 47 21.79 -2.68 13.65
CA ASP A 47 22.99 -2.22 14.35
C ASP A 47 23.60 -0.94 13.72
N SER A 48 24.68 -0.45 14.33
CA SER A 48 25.40 0.75 13.89
C SER A 48 26.03 0.65 12.50
N THR A 49 26.25 -0.57 11.99
CA THR A 49 26.82 -0.84 10.66
C THR A 49 25.72 -1.00 9.59
N GLN A 50 24.54 -1.48 9.97
CA GLN A 50 23.39 -1.66 9.08
C GLN A 50 22.59 -0.37 8.92
N THR A 51 22.38 0.39 10.01
CA THR A 51 21.52 1.58 10.02
C THR A 51 21.85 2.60 8.91
N PRO A 52 23.11 3.04 8.73
CA PRO A 52 23.44 3.99 7.67
C PRO A 52 23.14 3.43 6.26
N LYS A 53 23.40 2.14 6.04
CA LYS A 53 23.17 1.47 4.76
C LYS A 53 21.67 1.40 4.44
N VAL A 54 20.85 0.96 5.38
CA VAL A 54 19.39 0.85 5.17
C VAL A 54 18.78 2.22 4.88
N ARG A 55 19.21 3.26 5.60
CA ARG A 55 18.73 4.64 5.37
C ARG A 55 19.09 5.14 3.97
N ASP A 56 20.33 4.92 3.54
CA ASP A 56 20.78 5.30 2.20
C ASP A 56 20.02 4.54 1.10
N GLU A 57 19.88 3.22 1.24
CA GLU A 57 19.13 2.39 0.28
C GLU A 57 17.66 2.79 0.16
N LEU A 58 17.00 3.14 1.27
CA LEU A 58 15.63 3.66 1.25
C LEU A 58 15.53 5.02 0.55
N ALA A 59 16.51 5.90 0.74
CA ALA A 59 16.57 7.19 0.04
C ALA A 59 16.79 6.99 -1.47
N GLN A 60 17.71 6.10 -1.85
CA GLN A 60 17.96 5.73 -3.25
C GLN A 60 16.74 5.09 -3.90
N LEU A 61 16.03 4.20 -3.19
CA LEU A 61 14.81 3.57 -3.67
C LEU A 61 13.71 4.60 -3.91
N LEU A 62 13.51 5.55 -2.98
CA LEU A 62 12.53 6.62 -3.16
C LEU A 62 12.89 7.51 -4.35
N ALA A 63 14.16 7.89 -4.50
CA ALA A 63 14.63 8.70 -5.62
C ALA A 63 14.39 7.98 -6.97
N TRP A 64 14.70 6.68 -7.03
CA TRP A 64 14.41 5.86 -8.20
C TRP A 64 12.90 5.78 -8.47
N HIS A 65 12.08 5.50 -7.45
CA HIS A 65 10.63 5.41 -7.60
C HIS A 65 10.03 6.72 -8.10
N ARG A 66 10.51 7.86 -7.60
CA ARG A 66 10.11 9.19 -8.04
C ARG A 66 10.38 9.40 -9.52
N GLN A 67 11.55 9.00 -10.00
CA GLN A 67 11.95 9.22 -11.40
C GLN A 67 11.33 8.21 -12.37
N ASN A 68 11.11 6.96 -11.94
CA ASN A 68 10.77 5.86 -12.83
C ASN A 68 9.31 5.39 -12.72
N GLU A 69 8.75 5.36 -11.51
CA GLU A 69 7.40 4.82 -11.29
C GLU A 69 6.33 5.89 -11.15
N LEU A 70 6.61 7.04 -10.52
CA LEU A 70 5.60 8.12 -10.43
C LEU A 70 5.08 8.61 -11.78
N PRO A 71 5.90 8.81 -12.84
CA PRO A 71 5.38 9.16 -14.16
C PRO A 71 4.40 8.12 -14.71
N LYS A 72 4.66 6.82 -14.50
CA LYS A 72 3.77 5.73 -14.92
C LYS A 72 2.47 5.74 -14.14
N VAL A 73 2.53 5.97 -12.83
CA VAL A 73 1.33 6.12 -11.98
C VAL A 73 0.50 7.34 -12.40
N ILE A 74 1.14 8.46 -12.76
CA ILE A 74 0.44 9.63 -13.29
C ILE A 74 -0.34 9.27 -14.57
N THR A 75 0.24 8.51 -15.49
CA THR A 75 -0.45 8.02 -16.69
C THR A 75 -1.68 7.18 -16.34
N LEU A 76 -1.56 6.25 -15.40
CA LEU A 76 -2.71 5.45 -14.95
C LEU A 76 -3.82 6.32 -14.35
N LEU A 77 -3.46 7.33 -13.55
CA LEU A 77 -4.43 8.28 -13.00
C LEU A 77 -5.09 9.15 -14.07
N GLN A 78 -4.38 9.49 -15.17
CA GLN A 78 -4.96 10.19 -16.31
C GLN A 78 -5.96 9.32 -17.06
N GLU A 79 -5.65 8.05 -17.28
CA GLU A 79 -6.57 7.08 -17.89
C GLU A 79 -7.84 6.93 -17.04
N ALA A 80 -7.68 6.73 -15.73
CA ALA A 80 -8.80 6.65 -14.80
C ALA A 80 -9.65 7.94 -14.81
N GLN A 81 -9.01 9.11 -14.90
CA GLN A 81 -9.71 10.40 -14.96
C GLN A 81 -10.55 10.52 -16.24
N GLY A 82 -10.05 10.03 -17.38
CA GLY A 82 -10.79 10.03 -18.64
C GLY A 82 -12.02 9.11 -18.63
N LEU A 83 -11.96 8.01 -17.85
CA LEU A 83 -13.08 7.07 -17.71
C LEU A 83 -14.12 7.52 -16.68
N ALA A 84 -13.71 8.22 -15.62
CA ALA A 84 -14.54 8.54 -14.47
C ALA A 84 -15.87 9.30 -14.74
N PRO A 85 -16.04 10.10 -15.82
CA PRO A 85 -17.34 10.68 -16.15
C PRO A 85 -18.36 9.63 -16.66
N GLY A 86 -17.87 8.56 -17.30
CA GLY A 86 -18.68 7.53 -17.94
C GLY A 86 -18.92 6.31 -17.06
N GLU A 87 -19.65 5.33 -17.59
CA GLU A 87 -19.72 4.02 -16.94
C GLU A 87 -18.39 3.27 -17.09
N VAL A 88 -18.03 2.48 -16.07
CA VAL A 88 -16.85 1.62 -16.09
C VAL A 88 -17.27 0.16 -16.06
N THR A 89 -16.51 -0.66 -16.76
CA THR A 89 -16.69 -2.12 -16.80
C THR A 89 -15.79 -2.80 -15.76
N PRO A 90 -16.14 -3.99 -15.26
CA PRO A 90 -15.26 -4.78 -14.41
C PRO A 90 -13.89 -5.06 -15.05
N ALA A 91 -13.85 -5.26 -16.37
CA ALA A 91 -12.60 -5.49 -17.10
C ALA A 91 -11.66 -4.26 -17.06
N GLN A 92 -12.19 -3.04 -17.17
CA GLN A 92 -11.40 -1.81 -17.02
C GLN A 92 -10.87 -1.67 -15.58
N ALA A 93 -11.69 -1.97 -14.57
CA ALA A 93 -11.26 -1.95 -13.17
C ALA A 93 -10.13 -2.97 -12.90
N CYS A 94 -10.24 -4.18 -13.43
CA CYS A 94 -9.20 -5.21 -13.28
C CYS A 94 -7.90 -4.83 -14.01
N LYS A 95 -7.99 -4.31 -15.24
CA LYS A 95 -6.80 -3.81 -15.96
C LYS A 95 -6.07 -2.74 -15.16
N PHE A 96 -6.80 -1.83 -14.51
CA PHE A 96 -6.20 -0.80 -13.65
C PHE A 96 -5.53 -1.43 -12.43
N ALA A 97 -6.18 -2.38 -11.76
CA ALA A 97 -5.60 -3.09 -10.62
C ALA A 97 -4.33 -3.86 -10.99
N ASP A 98 -4.31 -4.53 -12.14
CA ASP A 98 -3.14 -5.24 -12.67
C ASP A 98 -1.99 -4.26 -12.96
N SER A 99 -2.30 -3.13 -13.60
CA SER A 99 -1.30 -2.09 -13.90
C SER A 99 -0.65 -1.54 -12.63
N ILE A 100 -1.42 -1.34 -11.55
CA ILE A 100 -0.89 -0.93 -10.24
C ILE A 100 -0.03 -2.04 -9.62
N ARG A 101 -0.44 -3.31 -9.72
CA ARG A 101 0.34 -4.45 -9.23
C ARG A 101 1.72 -4.50 -9.88
N GLU A 102 1.82 -4.27 -11.19
CA GLU A 102 3.11 -4.23 -11.87
C GLU A 102 4.04 -3.12 -11.35
N ARG A 103 3.49 -1.94 -11.02
CA ARG A 103 4.31 -0.83 -10.47
C ARG A 103 4.85 -1.19 -9.08
N LEU A 104 4.05 -1.87 -8.27
CA LEU A 104 4.48 -2.39 -6.96
C LEU A 104 5.58 -3.44 -7.11
N LEU A 105 5.46 -4.36 -8.08
CA LEU A 105 6.49 -5.36 -8.35
C LEU A 105 7.80 -4.74 -8.81
N ALA A 106 7.77 -3.73 -9.66
CA ALA A 106 8.97 -3.01 -10.10
C ALA A 106 9.74 -2.39 -8.92
N ALA A 107 9.03 -1.87 -7.90
CA ALA A 107 9.67 -1.35 -6.69
C ALA A 107 10.30 -2.45 -5.83
N VAL A 108 9.65 -3.61 -5.72
CA VAL A 108 10.18 -4.80 -5.02
C VAL A 108 11.45 -5.30 -5.72
N GLU A 109 11.43 -5.44 -7.04
CA GLU A 109 12.59 -5.85 -7.84
C GLU A 109 13.75 -4.86 -7.71
N ARG A 110 13.46 -3.55 -7.67
CA ARG A 110 14.49 -2.52 -7.44
C ARG A 110 15.15 -2.65 -6.07
N ALA A 111 14.38 -3.00 -5.03
CA ALA A 111 14.85 -3.13 -3.66
C ALA A 111 15.56 -4.47 -3.37
N GLU A 112 15.39 -5.48 -4.22
CA GLU A 112 15.92 -6.83 -4.04
C GLU A 112 17.44 -6.90 -3.80
N PRO A 113 18.31 -6.19 -4.55
CA PRO A 113 19.76 -6.24 -4.31
C PRO A 113 20.11 -5.84 -2.87
N ALA A 114 19.65 -4.65 -2.44
CA ALA A 114 19.89 -4.13 -1.09
C ALA A 114 19.30 -5.04 0.00
N THR A 115 18.11 -5.61 -0.26
CA THR A 115 17.48 -6.56 0.66
C THR A 115 18.29 -7.85 0.78
N THR A 116 18.88 -8.32 -0.31
CA THR A 116 19.76 -9.50 -0.31
C THR A 116 21.02 -9.25 0.52
N ASP A 117 21.67 -8.12 0.29
CA ASP A 117 22.89 -7.75 1.02
C ASP A 117 22.61 -7.61 2.52
N LEU A 118 21.49 -6.98 2.89
CA LEU A 118 21.04 -6.90 4.28
C LEU A 118 20.78 -8.29 4.88
N ALA A 119 20.05 -9.15 4.15
CA ALA A 119 19.69 -10.50 4.61
C ALA A 119 20.91 -11.36 4.95
N LEU A 120 22.02 -11.19 4.22
CA LEU A 120 23.29 -11.88 4.47
C LEU A 120 24.03 -11.39 5.74
N THR A 121 23.65 -10.22 6.27
CA THR A 121 24.29 -9.63 7.47
C THR A 121 23.49 -9.87 8.75
N LEU A 122 22.30 -10.44 8.67
CA LEU A 122 21.42 -10.61 9.83
C LEU A 122 22.02 -11.60 10.84
N SER A 123 22.08 -11.17 12.10
CA SER A 123 22.53 -12.03 13.21
C SER A 123 21.39 -12.88 13.77
N GLU A 124 21.72 -13.92 14.54
CA GLU A 124 20.72 -14.75 15.20
C GLU A 124 19.84 -13.93 16.18
N SER A 125 20.38 -12.93 16.88
CA SER A 125 19.58 -12.09 17.77
C SER A 125 18.54 -11.26 17.00
N GLN A 126 18.88 -10.80 15.79
CA GLN A 126 17.97 -10.08 14.90
C GLN A 126 16.89 -11.02 14.34
N LEU A 127 17.23 -12.28 14.02
CA LEU A 127 16.24 -13.28 13.59
C LEU A 127 15.27 -13.65 14.71
N GLN A 128 15.73 -13.69 15.96
CA GLN A 128 14.84 -13.84 17.13
C GLN A 128 13.94 -12.61 17.34
N GLN A 129 14.45 -11.40 17.08
CA GLN A 129 13.64 -10.18 17.10
C GLN A 129 12.53 -10.23 16.04
N LEU A 130 12.87 -10.63 14.82
CA LEU A 130 11.91 -10.83 13.73
C LEU A 130 10.81 -11.82 14.12
N GLU A 131 11.19 -12.95 14.72
CA GLU A 131 10.24 -13.97 15.20
C GLU A 131 9.29 -13.41 16.28
N ARG A 132 9.81 -12.65 17.26
CA ARG A 132 8.98 -11.97 18.27
C ARG A 132 8.03 -10.95 17.64
N LYS A 133 8.51 -10.18 16.66
CA LYS A 133 7.68 -9.22 15.91
C LYS A 133 6.56 -9.93 15.17
N TYR A 134 6.84 -11.05 14.48
CA TYR A 134 5.82 -11.87 13.84
C TYR A 134 4.80 -12.42 14.82
N ALA A 135 5.23 -12.92 15.99
CA ALA A 135 4.32 -13.42 17.02
C ALA A 135 3.35 -12.32 17.50
N LYS A 136 3.85 -11.10 17.74
CA LYS A 136 3.01 -9.94 18.08
C LYS A 136 2.00 -9.62 16.99
N LEU A 137 2.45 -9.46 15.74
CA LEU A 137 1.57 -9.15 14.61
C LEU A 137 0.50 -10.22 14.37
N ASN A 138 0.85 -11.49 14.56
CA ASN A 138 -0.10 -12.60 14.43
C ASN A 138 -1.15 -12.60 15.55
N ASN A 139 -0.78 -12.18 16.75
CA ASN A 139 -1.72 -12.00 17.85
C ASN A 139 -2.66 -10.81 17.62
N ASP A 140 -2.13 -9.69 17.11
CA ASP A 140 -2.94 -8.53 16.78
C ASP A 140 -3.93 -8.86 15.66
N TYR A 141 -3.48 -9.55 14.60
CA TYR A 141 -4.37 -10.02 13.53
C TYR A 141 -5.46 -10.96 14.05
N ARG A 142 -5.13 -11.87 14.99
CA ARG A 142 -6.12 -12.77 15.59
C ARG A 142 -7.24 -11.96 16.26
N LYS A 143 -6.89 -11.01 17.13
CA LYS A 143 -7.87 -10.14 17.80
C LYS A 143 -8.69 -9.33 16.78
N ASP A 144 -8.03 -8.91 15.71
CA ASP A 144 -8.63 -8.04 14.70
C ASP A 144 -9.56 -8.75 13.73
N TRP A 145 -9.45 -10.07 13.58
CA TRP A 145 -10.12 -10.81 12.51
C TRP A 145 -10.63 -12.19 12.90
N LEU A 146 -9.87 -12.96 13.68
CA LEU A 146 -10.17 -14.36 13.96
C LEU A 146 -11.02 -14.55 15.21
N ASP A 147 -10.84 -13.70 16.22
CA ASP A 147 -11.61 -13.73 17.47
C ASP A 147 -12.97 -12.99 17.33
N ARG A 148 -13.24 -12.41 16.16
CA ARG A 148 -14.48 -11.70 15.85
C ARG A 148 -15.56 -12.64 15.33
N THR A 149 -16.81 -12.33 15.64
CA THR A 149 -17.94 -13.02 15.01
C THR A 149 -18.02 -12.70 13.52
N PRO A 150 -18.67 -13.53 12.69
CA PRO A 150 -18.85 -13.23 11.26
C PRO A 150 -19.49 -11.85 11.01
N ALA A 151 -20.46 -11.44 11.83
CA ALA A 151 -21.09 -10.12 11.76
C ALA A 151 -20.10 -8.98 12.06
N GLN A 152 -19.25 -9.13 13.08
CA GLN A 152 -18.22 -8.12 13.40
C GLN A 152 -17.14 -8.02 12.33
N VAL A 153 -16.81 -9.13 11.66
CA VAL A 153 -15.90 -9.11 10.49
C VAL A 153 -16.55 -8.36 9.33
N GLN A 154 -17.83 -8.62 9.05
CA GLN A 154 -18.57 -7.91 8.00
C GLN A 154 -18.66 -6.40 8.30
N GLU A 155 -19.01 -6.02 9.52
CA GLU A 155 -19.06 -4.61 9.96
C GLU A 155 -17.71 -3.92 9.75
N LYS A 156 -16.62 -4.50 10.26
CA LYS A 156 -15.26 -3.98 10.07
C LYS A 156 -14.90 -3.79 8.59
N ARG A 157 -15.30 -4.73 7.73
CA ARG A 157 -15.04 -4.63 6.29
C ARG A 157 -15.90 -3.55 5.64
N TYR A 158 -17.17 -3.46 6.03
CA TYR A 158 -18.07 -2.40 5.57
C TYR A 158 -17.50 -1.02 5.89
N ASP A 159 -17.08 -0.77 7.12
CA ASP A 159 -16.48 0.51 7.52
C ASP A 159 -15.23 0.84 6.69
N GLN A 160 -14.34 -0.13 6.50
CA GLN A 160 -13.14 0.04 5.68
C GLN A 160 -13.45 0.39 4.22
N PHE A 161 -14.49 -0.20 3.62
CA PHE A 161 -14.88 0.15 2.27
C PHE A 161 -15.64 1.48 2.22
N LEU A 162 -16.49 1.76 3.22
CA LEU A 162 -17.24 3.00 3.31
C LEU A 162 -16.29 4.19 3.36
N ASP A 163 -15.29 4.15 4.24
CA ASP A 163 -14.28 5.19 4.38
C ASP A 163 -13.54 5.45 3.06
N ARG A 164 -13.11 4.40 2.37
CA ARG A 164 -12.40 4.52 1.09
C ARG A 164 -13.29 5.10 -0.01
N MET A 165 -14.54 4.67 -0.07
CA MET A 165 -15.46 5.12 -1.12
C MET A 165 -15.94 6.55 -0.86
N GLU A 166 -16.16 6.93 0.41
CA GLU A 166 -16.54 8.30 0.77
C GLU A 166 -15.39 9.29 0.67
N ASP A 167 -14.14 8.89 0.94
CA ASP A 167 -12.96 9.72 0.66
C ASP A 167 -12.85 10.05 -0.85
N PHE A 168 -13.22 9.10 -1.71
CA PHE A 168 -13.05 9.24 -3.15
C PHE A 168 -14.23 9.91 -3.86
N TYR A 169 -15.46 9.46 -3.59
CA TYR A 169 -16.68 9.94 -4.26
C TYR A 169 -17.43 11.02 -3.46
N GLY A 170 -17.06 11.25 -2.21
CA GLY A 170 -17.88 11.99 -1.25
C GLY A 170 -18.97 11.11 -0.63
N ARG A 171 -19.85 11.72 0.16
CA ARG A 171 -20.90 10.99 0.91
C ARG A 171 -21.72 10.09 -0.01
N LEU A 172 -21.87 8.82 0.38
CA LEU A 172 -22.70 7.85 -0.33
C LEU A 172 -24.18 7.98 0.09
N THR A 173 -25.09 7.71 -0.85
CA THR A 173 -26.54 7.63 -0.57
C THR A 173 -26.90 6.38 0.23
N SER A 174 -28.13 6.29 0.72
CA SER A 174 -28.66 5.08 1.37
C SER A 174 -28.51 3.85 0.49
N GLU A 175 -28.88 3.98 -0.78
CA GLU A 175 -28.90 2.88 -1.76
C GLU A 175 -27.47 2.40 -2.05
N GLN A 176 -26.51 3.33 -2.17
CA GLN A 176 -25.09 3.01 -2.38
C GLN A 176 -24.47 2.34 -1.15
N ARG A 177 -24.85 2.78 0.06
CA ARG A 177 -24.42 2.15 1.31
C ARG A 177 -24.99 0.74 1.46
N ASP A 178 -26.23 0.52 1.06
CA ASP A 178 -26.85 -0.80 1.10
C ASP A 178 -26.28 -1.74 0.04
N LEU A 179 -25.96 -1.24 -1.16
CA LEU A 179 -25.15 -1.96 -2.15
C LEU A 179 -23.80 -2.40 -1.54
N LEU A 180 -23.11 -1.49 -0.84
CA LEU A 180 -21.82 -1.81 -0.23
C LEU A 180 -21.95 -2.88 0.88
N LYS A 181 -23.00 -2.82 1.71
CA LYS A 181 -23.28 -3.87 2.71
C LYS A 181 -23.52 -5.22 2.03
N GLN A 182 -24.30 -5.25 0.95
CA GLN A 182 -24.56 -6.46 0.18
C GLN A 182 -23.26 -7.04 -0.39
N GLN A 183 -22.41 -6.20 -0.99
CA GLN A 183 -21.11 -6.61 -1.52
C GLN A 183 -20.22 -7.24 -0.45
N VAL A 184 -20.17 -6.63 0.75
CA VAL A 184 -19.40 -7.18 1.88
C VAL A 184 -19.96 -8.51 2.37
N ALA A 185 -21.29 -8.64 2.45
CA ALA A 185 -21.96 -9.86 2.89
C ALA A 185 -21.76 -11.03 1.91
N GLN A 186 -21.64 -10.75 0.61
CA GLN A 186 -21.45 -11.75 -0.45
C GLN A 186 -19.98 -12.10 -0.73
N SER A 187 -19.06 -11.40 -0.07
CA SER A 187 -17.64 -11.46 -0.38
C SER A 187 -16.99 -12.79 0.02
N VAL A 188 -16.07 -13.29 -0.81
CA VAL A 188 -15.34 -14.56 -0.59
C VAL A 188 -14.17 -14.45 0.41
N PHE A 189 -13.98 -13.29 1.03
CA PHE A 189 -12.87 -13.05 1.95
C PHE A 189 -12.89 -14.00 3.15
N SER A 190 -11.86 -14.84 3.27
CA SER A 190 -11.59 -15.60 4.49
C SER A 190 -10.39 -15.00 5.24
N PRO A 191 -10.60 -14.48 6.47
CA PRO A 191 -9.49 -14.06 7.32
C PRO A 191 -8.63 -15.24 7.79
N GLN A 192 -9.17 -16.46 7.83
CA GLN A 192 -8.45 -17.69 8.20
C GLN A 192 -7.44 -18.09 7.14
N LEU A 193 -7.83 -18.06 5.85
CA LEU A 193 -6.91 -18.37 4.75
C LEU A 193 -5.78 -17.34 4.66
N ALA A 194 -6.09 -16.05 4.86
CA ALA A 194 -5.08 -14.99 4.93
C ALA A 194 -4.12 -15.16 6.13
N ASP A 195 -4.61 -15.59 7.30
CA ASP A 195 -3.75 -15.90 8.46
C ASP A 195 -2.82 -17.08 8.20
N ALA A 196 -3.37 -18.16 7.64
CA ALA A 196 -2.63 -19.38 7.34
C ALA A 196 -1.48 -19.11 6.37
N GLU A 197 -1.77 -18.41 5.26
CA GLU A 197 -0.74 -18.06 4.29
C GLU A 197 0.30 -17.09 4.88
N ARG A 198 -0.12 -16.07 5.65
CA ARG A 198 0.82 -15.14 6.29
C ARG A 198 1.79 -15.87 7.21
N ARG A 199 1.30 -16.79 8.05
CA ARG A 199 2.14 -17.58 8.97
C ARG A 199 3.10 -18.50 8.20
N LYS A 200 2.63 -19.15 7.14
CA LYS A 200 3.48 -19.97 6.27
C LYS A 200 4.62 -19.15 5.68
N ARG A 201 4.33 -17.97 5.11
CA ARG A 201 5.34 -17.06 4.54
C ARG A 201 6.36 -16.57 5.57
N GLN A 202 5.92 -16.31 6.81
CA GLN A 202 6.80 -15.92 7.91
C GLN A 202 7.75 -17.06 8.32
N GLN A 203 7.25 -18.29 8.39
CA GLN A 203 8.07 -19.47 8.69
C GLN A 203 9.09 -19.73 7.56
N GLU A 204 8.67 -19.64 6.31
CA GLU A 204 9.55 -19.77 5.14
C GLU A 204 10.64 -18.71 5.13
N ALA A 205 10.30 -17.43 5.41
CA ALA A 205 11.28 -16.36 5.52
C ALA A 205 12.29 -16.62 6.65
N LEU A 206 11.84 -16.98 7.86
CA LEU A 206 12.73 -17.29 8.98
C LEU A 206 13.66 -18.46 8.67
N ALA A 207 13.13 -19.53 8.06
CA ALA A 207 13.93 -20.69 7.67
C ALA A 207 14.99 -20.33 6.63
N MET A 208 14.62 -19.53 5.62
CA MET A 208 15.55 -19.03 4.60
C MET A 208 16.65 -18.17 5.21
N LEU A 209 16.30 -17.17 6.04
CA LEU A 209 17.26 -16.26 6.66
C LEU A 209 18.21 -16.97 7.64
N ARG A 210 17.70 -17.89 8.47
CA ARG A 210 18.56 -18.77 9.31
C ARG A 210 19.46 -19.66 8.45
N GLY A 211 18.96 -20.12 7.30
CA GLY A 211 19.74 -20.82 6.30
C GLY A 211 20.90 -19.99 5.77
N PHE A 212 20.70 -18.69 5.52
CA PHE A 212 21.78 -17.79 5.10
C PHE A 212 22.85 -17.61 6.18
N ALA A 213 22.43 -17.41 7.44
CA ALA A 213 23.35 -17.27 8.56
C ALA A 213 24.21 -18.53 8.82
N THR A 214 23.66 -19.72 8.58
CA THR A 214 24.34 -21.00 8.84
C THR A 214 25.17 -21.49 7.66
N LYS A 215 24.62 -21.46 6.44
CA LYS A 215 25.26 -22.01 5.23
C LYS A 215 26.16 -21.02 4.53
N LYS A 216 26.00 -19.71 4.80
CA LYS A 216 26.77 -18.61 4.19
C LYS A 216 26.85 -18.75 2.66
N PRO A 217 25.70 -18.80 1.97
CA PRO A 217 25.68 -18.91 0.51
C PRO A 217 26.40 -17.72 -0.13
N SER A 218 26.83 -17.89 -1.38
CA SER A 218 27.31 -16.77 -2.18
C SER A 218 26.20 -15.72 -2.37
N PRO A 219 26.55 -14.44 -2.63
CA PRO A 219 25.56 -13.41 -2.91
C PRO A 219 24.60 -13.77 -4.04
N ALA A 220 25.08 -14.47 -5.08
CA ALA A 220 24.25 -14.92 -6.20
C ALA A 220 23.21 -15.96 -5.77
N GLU A 221 23.60 -16.94 -4.95
CA GLU A 221 22.68 -17.96 -4.42
C GLU A 221 21.65 -17.36 -3.46
N ALA A 222 22.07 -16.45 -2.57
CA ALA A 222 21.17 -15.75 -1.66
C ALA A 222 20.14 -14.92 -2.42
N ARG A 223 20.59 -14.20 -3.45
CA ARG A 223 19.72 -13.42 -4.33
C ARG A 223 18.71 -14.32 -5.03
N ALA A 224 19.15 -15.43 -5.61
CA ALA A 224 18.26 -16.36 -6.30
C ALA A 224 17.18 -16.93 -5.36
N ALA A 225 17.55 -17.27 -4.12
CA ALA A 225 16.61 -17.75 -3.11
C ALA A 225 15.61 -16.67 -2.68
N LEU A 226 16.07 -15.43 -2.44
CA LEU A 226 15.19 -14.31 -2.09
C LEU A 226 14.25 -13.96 -3.25
N HIS A 227 14.76 -13.89 -4.48
CA HIS A 227 13.98 -13.65 -5.68
C HIS A 227 12.88 -14.71 -5.84
N ALA A 228 13.21 -15.99 -5.71
CA ALA A 228 12.22 -17.08 -5.76
C ALA A 228 11.17 -17.01 -4.63
N TYR A 229 11.53 -16.49 -3.46
CA TYR A 229 10.58 -16.22 -2.38
C TYR A 229 9.63 -15.04 -2.73
N LEU A 230 10.17 -13.93 -3.23
CA LEU A 230 9.39 -12.75 -3.65
C LEU A 230 8.44 -13.09 -4.81
N LEU A 231 8.90 -13.85 -5.80
CA LEU A 231 8.06 -14.32 -6.91
C LEU A 231 6.89 -15.17 -6.42
N ARG A 232 7.10 -16.09 -5.47
CA ARG A 232 5.99 -16.89 -4.90
C ARG A 232 4.99 -16.07 -4.10
N ILE A 233 5.41 -14.92 -3.56
CA ILE A 233 4.49 -13.98 -2.90
C ILE A 233 3.65 -13.24 -3.95
N ALA A 234 4.30 -12.76 -5.01
CA ALA A 234 3.68 -12.03 -6.12
C ALA A 234 2.74 -12.92 -6.94
N GLU A 235 3.15 -14.15 -7.20
CA GLU A 235 2.46 -15.17 -7.99
C GLU A 235 2.35 -16.46 -7.16
N PRO A 236 1.37 -16.57 -6.26
CA PRO A 236 1.20 -17.75 -5.45
C PRO A 236 0.97 -19.01 -6.30
N PRO A 237 1.52 -20.17 -5.89
CA PRO A 237 1.26 -21.42 -6.60
C PRO A 237 -0.24 -21.78 -6.56
N PRO A 238 -0.73 -22.61 -7.51
CA PRO A 238 -2.11 -23.09 -7.50
C PRO A 238 -2.53 -23.68 -6.14
N GLY A 239 -3.72 -23.32 -5.69
CA GLY A 239 -4.29 -23.77 -4.41
C GLY A 239 -5.18 -22.71 -3.76
N PRO A 240 -5.75 -23.01 -2.57
CA PRO A 240 -6.83 -22.23 -1.98
C PRO A 240 -6.51 -20.74 -1.79
N TRP A 241 -5.25 -20.41 -1.48
CA TRP A 241 -4.84 -19.02 -1.33
C TRP A 241 -4.86 -18.26 -2.66
N ARG A 242 -4.31 -18.85 -3.74
CA ARG A 242 -4.33 -18.25 -5.08
C ARG A 242 -5.78 -18.08 -5.56
N ASP A 243 -6.60 -19.11 -5.37
CA ASP A 243 -8.00 -19.10 -5.79
C ASP A 243 -8.78 -17.98 -5.09
N GLN A 244 -8.57 -17.79 -3.78
CA GLN A 244 -9.16 -16.67 -3.05
C GLN A 244 -8.63 -15.32 -3.54
N GLN A 245 -7.32 -15.18 -3.80
CA GLN A 245 -6.77 -13.90 -4.30
C GLN A 245 -7.37 -13.52 -5.66
N GLN A 246 -7.49 -14.49 -6.57
CA GLN A 246 -8.12 -14.27 -7.87
C GLN A 246 -9.61 -13.92 -7.72
N ALA A 247 -10.34 -14.68 -6.91
CA ALA A 247 -11.76 -14.43 -6.69
C ALA A 247 -12.02 -13.06 -6.03
N LEU A 248 -11.18 -12.64 -5.08
CA LEU A 248 -11.24 -11.30 -4.47
C LEU A 248 -10.89 -10.18 -5.45
N LEU A 249 -9.93 -10.39 -6.36
CA LEU A 249 -9.62 -9.43 -7.40
C LEU A 249 -10.83 -9.23 -8.32
N GLU A 250 -11.36 -10.32 -8.87
CA GLU A 250 -12.52 -10.28 -9.77
C GLU A 250 -13.76 -9.69 -9.08
N GLU A 251 -14.00 -10.07 -7.82
CA GLU A 251 -15.05 -9.50 -6.96
C GLU A 251 -14.85 -7.99 -6.79
N GLY A 252 -13.64 -7.55 -6.43
CA GLY A 252 -13.31 -6.14 -6.25
C GLY A 252 -13.55 -5.31 -7.52
N CYS A 253 -13.17 -5.84 -8.69
CA CYS A 253 -13.43 -5.19 -9.97
C CYS A 253 -14.92 -5.04 -10.27
N ARG A 254 -15.72 -6.10 -10.04
CA ARG A 254 -17.17 -6.06 -10.21
C ARG A 254 -17.82 -5.06 -9.24
N ASN A 255 -17.41 -5.09 -7.98
CA ASN A 255 -17.95 -4.24 -6.92
C ASN A 255 -17.66 -2.77 -7.17
N LEU A 256 -16.42 -2.44 -7.57
CA LEU A 256 -16.03 -1.08 -7.93
C LEU A 256 -16.84 -0.57 -9.11
N ALA A 257 -16.99 -1.38 -10.17
CA ALA A 257 -17.76 -0.98 -11.35
C ALA A 257 -19.24 -0.75 -11.01
N ALA A 258 -19.85 -1.66 -10.25
CA ALA A 258 -21.25 -1.52 -9.81
C ALA A 258 -21.47 -0.25 -8.98
N LEU A 259 -20.58 0.02 -8.01
CA LEU A 259 -20.68 1.22 -7.19
C LEU A 259 -20.46 2.49 -8.01
N HIS A 260 -19.42 2.52 -8.87
CA HIS A 260 -19.13 3.65 -9.74
C HIS A 260 -20.30 3.97 -10.67
N ASN A 261 -20.90 2.95 -11.28
CA ASN A 261 -22.01 3.15 -12.23
C ASN A 261 -23.27 3.66 -11.51
N GLY A 262 -23.44 3.33 -10.22
CA GLY A 262 -24.49 3.87 -9.35
C GLY A 262 -24.22 5.27 -8.80
N THR A 263 -23.11 5.95 -9.16
CA THR A 263 -22.81 7.31 -8.70
C THR A 263 -23.61 8.39 -9.42
N SER A 264 -23.90 9.48 -8.72
CA SER A 264 -24.49 10.69 -9.32
C SER A 264 -23.47 11.47 -10.16
N ALA A 265 -23.94 12.38 -11.01
CA ALA A 265 -23.06 13.29 -11.74
C ALA A 265 -22.12 14.09 -10.82
N SER A 266 -22.62 14.58 -9.68
CA SER A 266 -21.80 15.31 -8.71
C SER A 266 -20.72 14.45 -8.06
N GLN A 267 -21.01 13.17 -7.78
CA GLN A 267 -20.02 12.21 -7.28
C GLN A 267 -18.96 11.86 -8.35
N ARG A 268 -19.35 11.76 -9.63
CA ARG A 268 -18.39 11.56 -10.74
C ARG A 268 -17.48 12.77 -10.93
N GLU A 269 -18.01 13.98 -10.84
CA GLU A 269 -17.20 15.19 -10.85
C GLU A 269 -16.23 15.25 -9.66
N GLN A 270 -16.67 14.83 -8.48
CA GLN A 270 -15.81 14.71 -7.29
C GLN A 270 -14.66 13.72 -7.54
N ALA A 271 -14.95 12.55 -8.10
CA ALA A 271 -13.93 11.56 -8.46
C ALA A 271 -12.92 12.12 -9.47
N VAL A 272 -13.38 12.83 -10.50
CA VAL A 272 -12.51 13.51 -11.48
C VAL A 272 -11.60 14.53 -10.80
N ARG A 273 -12.13 15.37 -9.90
CA ARG A 273 -11.35 16.33 -9.12
C ARG A 273 -10.32 15.64 -8.23
N ARG A 274 -10.68 14.52 -7.58
CA ARG A 274 -9.80 13.74 -6.72
C ARG A 274 -8.63 13.14 -7.51
N LEU A 275 -8.90 12.55 -8.67
CA LEU A 275 -7.88 12.03 -9.58
C LEU A 275 -6.96 13.14 -10.08
N GLN A 276 -7.50 14.32 -10.41
CA GLN A 276 -6.70 15.49 -10.80
C GLN A 276 -5.78 15.96 -9.67
N ALA A 277 -6.27 15.98 -8.44
CA ALA A 277 -5.49 16.37 -7.26
C ALA A 277 -4.31 15.40 -7.06
N TYR A 278 -4.56 14.09 -7.13
CA TYR A 278 -3.49 13.08 -7.06
C TYR A 278 -2.45 13.26 -8.17
N GLN A 279 -2.88 13.45 -9.43
CA GLN A 279 -1.94 13.72 -10.53
C GLN A 279 -1.09 14.97 -10.27
N SER A 280 -1.70 16.06 -9.79
CA SER A 280 -0.98 17.30 -9.46
C SER A 280 0.07 17.06 -8.38
N ASP A 281 -0.29 16.34 -7.32
CA ASP A 281 0.64 16.02 -6.24
C ASP A 281 1.81 15.17 -6.72
N LEU A 282 1.53 14.12 -7.52
CA LEU A 282 2.58 13.27 -8.07
C LEU A 282 3.49 14.03 -9.05
N ARG A 283 2.95 14.89 -9.91
CA ARG A 283 3.76 15.72 -10.83
C ARG A 283 4.71 16.64 -10.06
N GLN A 284 4.24 17.23 -8.97
CA GLN A 284 5.09 18.07 -8.13
C GLN A 284 6.19 17.25 -7.44
N LEU A 285 5.88 16.01 -7.01
CA LEU A 285 6.88 15.11 -6.46
C LEU A 285 7.96 14.72 -7.49
N VAL A 286 7.59 14.54 -8.76
CA VAL A 286 8.55 14.25 -9.85
C VAL A 286 9.48 15.44 -10.11
N VAL A 287 8.99 16.68 -10.02
CA VAL A 287 9.77 17.89 -10.33
C VAL A 287 10.64 18.38 -9.16
N ALA A 288 10.30 18.01 -7.92
CA ALA A 288 11.01 18.40 -6.69
C ALA A 288 12.44 17.79 -6.55
N THR A 289 13.09 17.46 -7.65
CA THR A 289 14.42 16.84 -7.73
C THR A 289 15.54 17.90 -7.71
N ARG A 290 15.38 18.98 -6.93
CA ARG A 290 16.44 19.96 -6.65
C ARG A 290 16.62 20.13 -5.16
#